data_AF-X1DHU6-F1
#
_entry.id   AF-X1DHU6-F1
#
_cell.length_a   1.000
_cell.length_b   1.000
_cell.length_c   1.000
_cell.angle_alpha   90.00
_cell.angle_beta   90.00
_cell.angle_gamma   90.00
#
_symmetry.space_group_name_H-M   'P 1'
#
loop_
_entity.id
_entity.type
_entity.pdbx_description
1 polymer ?
#
loop_
_entity_poly.entity_id
_entity_poly.type
_entity_poly.pdbx_seq_one_letter_code
_entity_poly.pdbx_strand_id
1 'polypeptide(L)'
;PDLLSRDAFNFFKLITEDEEGNRKSIRLKKKTTNGIVAATNTKQRIRMLHLYYFAEKKNYFVCGTTNKSETMQGFFVKYGDGGVDIEPIAHLYKMQVFQLAEYTGVIKEIIERAPSPDTYSLPVDDEEFFFRMPLDTLDLLLYAWENKISLVDICAVMELTEEQVKRAFRDFTAKSDASRHARKMPPSLKADNSKY
;
A
#
# COMPACT_ATOMS: atom_id res chain seq x y z
N PRO A 1 15.04 -0.19 2.72
CA PRO A 1 14.27 -0.89 3.79
C PRO A 1 15.07 -1.01 5.11
N ASP A 2 14.65 -0.28 6.15
CA ASP A 2 15.37 -0.22 7.44
C ASP A 2 14.45 -0.35 8.67
N LEU A 3 13.17 -0.70 8.50
CA LEU A 3 12.22 -0.75 9.63
C LEU A 3 12.68 -1.74 10.70
N LEU A 4 13.07 -2.95 10.30
CA LEU A 4 13.49 -3.99 11.23
C LEU A 4 14.85 -3.69 11.87
N SER A 5 15.73 -2.93 11.22
CA SER A 5 17.11 -2.73 11.70
C SER A 5 17.24 -1.62 12.75
N ARG A 6 16.40 -0.58 12.73
CA ARG A 6 16.47 0.51 13.74
C ARG A 6 15.12 1.09 14.14
N ASP A 7 15.01 1.53 15.39
CA ASP A 7 13.88 2.35 15.82
C ASP A 7 14.11 3.81 15.39
N ALA A 8 13.16 4.38 14.66
CA ALA A 8 13.29 5.73 14.10
C ALA A 8 11.93 6.35 13.82
N PHE A 9 11.86 7.67 13.94
CA PHE A 9 10.69 8.43 13.52
C PHE A 9 10.52 8.39 11.99
N ASN A 10 9.28 8.18 11.55
CA ASN A 10 8.89 8.29 10.14
C ASN A 10 8.90 9.76 9.70
N PHE A 11 9.62 10.08 8.62
CA PHE A 11 9.54 11.37 7.96
C PHE A 11 9.79 11.22 6.46
N PHE A 12 9.15 12.08 5.67
CA PHE A 12 9.33 12.09 4.22
C PHE A 12 10.62 12.84 3.83
N LYS A 13 11.30 12.30 2.82
CA LYS A 13 12.43 12.94 2.15
C LYS A 13 12.05 13.24 0.71
N LEU A 14 12.52 14.36 0.19
CA LEU A 14 12.54 14.63 -1.24
C LEU A 14 13.89 14.19 -1.76
N ILE A 15 13.88 13.29 -2.74
CA ILE A 15 15.06 12.84 -3.47
C ILE A 15 14.95 13.40 -4.88
N THR A 16 16.02 14.02 -5.35
CA THR A 16 16.15 14.47 -6.73
C THR A 16 17.40 13.85 -7.33
N GLU A 17 17.33 13.46 -8.59
CA GLU A 17 18.44 12.99 -9.40
C GLU A 17 18.54 13.92 -10.61
N ASP A 18 19.74 14.41 -10.90
CA ASP A 18 20.00 15.17 -12.13
C ASP A 18 20.36 14.24 -13.30
N GLU A 19 20.55 14.81 -14.49
CA GLU A 19 20.86 14.05 -15.72
C GLU A 19 22.21 13.31 -15.65
N GLU A 20 23.10 13.72 -14.73
CA GLU A 20 24.39 13.08 -14.48
C GLU A 20 24.28 11.94 -13.43
N GLY A 21 23.10 11.72 -12.85
CA GLY A 21 22.85 10.72 -11.82
C GLY A 21 23.19 11.17 -10.39
N ASN A 22 23.50 12.45 -10.17
CA ASN A 22 23.81 12.95 -8.83
C ASN A 22 22.53 13.07 -7.99
N ARG A 23 22.50 12.35 -6.86
CA ARG A 23 21.36 12.37 -5.94
C ARG A 23 21.53 13.40 -4.82
N LYS A 24 20.47 14.19 -4.60
CA LYS A 24 20.33 15.05 -3.43
C LYS A 24 19.08 14.64 -2.65
N SER A 25 19.18 14.64 -1.33
CA SER A 25 18.07 14.29 -0.44
C SER A 25 17.89 15.36 0.63
N ILE A 26 16.67 15.87 0.79
CA ILE A 26 16.31 16.78 1.88
C ILE A 26 15.11 16.26 2.67
N ARG A 27 15.08 16.51 3.97
CA ARG A 27 13.90 16.22 4.80
C ARG A 27 12.79 17.23 4.47
N LEU A 28 11.60 16.74 4.19
CA LEU A 28 10.44 17.59 3.91
C LEU A 28 9.79 18.11 5.19
N LYS A 29 9.37 19.37 5.16
CA LYS A 29 8.49 19.96 6.18
C LYS A 29 7.04 19.54 5.92
N LYS A 30 6.24 19.43 6.98
CA LYS A 30 4.83 18.97 6.93
C LYS A 30 3.98 19.66 5.85
N LYS A 31 4.08 21.00 5.73
CA LYS A 31 3.32 21.76 4.71
C LYS A 31 3.64 21.30 3.28
N THR A 32 4.93 21.12 2.98
CA THR A 32 5.39 20.68 1.66
C THR A 32 4.99 19.23 1.39
N THR A 33 5.17 18.34 2.37
CA THR A 33 4.70 16.95 2.29
C THR A 33 3.21 16.89 1.96
N ASN A 34 2.37 17.64 2.68
CA ASN A 34 0.92 17.64 2.44
C ASN A 34 0.57 18.11 1.03
N GLY A 35 1.27 19.11 0.50
CA GLY A 35 1.07 19.58 -0.88
C GLY A 35 1.41 18.50 -1.92
N ILE A 36 2.52 17.80 -1.74
CA ILE A 36 2.95 16.70 -2.63
C ILE A 36 1.95 15.53 -2.57
N VAL A 37 1.54 15.14 -1.36
CA VAL A 37 0.53 14.08 -1.16
C VAL A 37 -0.81 14.48 -1.78
N ALA A 38 -1.24 15.75 -1.64
CA ALA A 38 -2.47 16.23 -2.27
C ALA A 38 -2.40 16.17 -3.80
N ALA A 39 -1.26 16.54 -4.40
CA ALA A 39 -1.06 16.47 -5.84
C ALA A 39 -1.06 15.02 -6.36
N THR A 40 -0.37 14.11 -5.68
CA THR A 40 -0.31 12.69 -6.07
C THR A 40 -1.66 12.00 -5.90
N ASN A 41 -2.37 12.24 -4.79
CA ASN A 41 -3.72 11.70 -4.60
C ASN A 41 -4.71 12.23 -5.64
N THR A 42 -4.58 13.50 -6.05
CA THR A 42 -5.39 14.07 -7.14
C THR A 42 -5.16 13.33 -8.45
N LYS A 43 -3.91 13.00 -8.82
CA LYS A 43 -3.61 12.20 -10.03
C LYS A 43 -4.35 10.86 -10.02
N GLN A 44 -4.34 10.16 -8.88
CA GLN A 44 -5.01 8.86 -8.74
C GLN A 44 -6.54 8.98 -8.83
N ARG A 45 -7.12 10.02 -8.23
CA ARG A 45 -8.56 10.32 -8.32
C ARG A 45 -9.02 10.66 -9.74
N ILE A 46 -8.16 11.32 -10.52
CA ILE A 46 -8.45 11.59 -11.93
C ILE A 46 -8.52 10.27 -12.73
N ARG A 47 -7.66 9.28 -12.44
CA ARG A 47 -7.73 7.95 -13.08
C ARG A 47 -9.06 7.26 -12.78
N MET A 48 -9.49 7.27 -11.52
CA MET A 48 -10.81 6.74 -11.11
C MET A 48 -11.96 7.39 -11.89
N LEU A 49 -11.95 8.73 -11.97
CA LEU A 49 -12.98 9.47 -12.72
C LEU A 49 -13.05 9.03 -14.20
N HIS A 50 -11.90 8.79 -14.83
CA HIS A 50 -11.86 8.29 -16.21
C HIS A 50 -12.36 6.85 -16.33
N LEU A 51 -12.00 5.97 -15.39
CA LEU A 51 -12.49 4.59 -15.38
C LEU A 51 -14.02 4.55 -15.30
N TYR A 52 -14.62 5.30 -14.38
CA TYR A 52 -16.08 5.36 -14.25
C TYR A 52 -16.75 5.99 -15.48
N TYR A 53 -16.19 7.05 -16.07
CA TYR A 53 -16.73 7.61 -17.31
C TYR A 53 -16.89 6.56 -18.41
N PHE A 54 -15.87 5.72 -18.62
CA PHE A 54 -15.93 4.67 -19.63
C PHE A 54 -16.80 3.48 -19.21
N ALA A 55 -16.78 3.13 -17.92
CA ALA A 55 -17.61 2.05 -17.38
C ALA A 55 -19.10 2.37 -17.54
N GLU A 56 -19.54 3.57 -17.15
CA GLU A 56 -20.92 4.04 -17.31
C GLU A 56 -21.35 4.10 -18.78
N LYS A 57 -20.49 4.65 -19.65
CA LYS A 57 -20.75 4.70 -21.10
C LYS A 57 -20.95 3.31 -21.73
N LYS A 58 -20.37 2.27 -21.11
CA LYS A 58 -20.41 0.88 -21.59
C LYS A 58 -21.32 -0.02 -20.76
N ASN A 59 -21.96 0.49 -19.70
CA ASN A 59 -22.70 -0.29 -18.71
C ASN A 59 -21.84 -1.42 -18.09
N TYR A 60 -20.60 -1.10 -17.70
CA TYR A 60 -19.63 -2.01 -17.06
C TYR A 60 -19.38 -1.64 -15.60
N PHE A 61 -18.73 -2.56 -14.86
CA PHE A 61 -18.15 -2.28 -13.55
C PHE A 61 -16.68 -1.86 -13.65
N VAL A 62 -16.24 -1.07 -12.67
CA VAL A 62 -14.83 -0.76 -12.43
C VAL A 62 -14.25 -1.80 -11.48
N CYS A 63 -13.30 -2.58 -11.99
CA CYS A 63 -12.54 -3.56 -11.22
C CYS A 63 -11.27 -2.92 -10.65
N GLY A 64 -11.10 -3.00 -9.33
CA GLY A 64 -9.88 -2.58 -8.65
C GLY A 64 -8.77 -3.62 -8.70
N THR A 65 -7.61 -3.21 -8.20
CA THR A 65 -6.38 -4.00 -8.18
C THR A 65 -5.66 -3.93 -6.84
N THR A 66 -6.33 -3.47 -5.79
CA THR A 66 -5.73 -3.34 -4.46
C THR A 66 -5.56 -4.74 -3.87
N ASN A 67 -4.33 -5.10 -3.49
CA ASN A 67 -4.08 -6.40 -2.85
C ASN A 67 -4.27 -6.33 -1.32
N LYS A 68 -4.18 -7.49 -0.65
CA LYS A 68 -4.39 -7.60 0.80
C LYS A 68 -3.36 -6.80 1.59
N SER A 69 -2.09 -6.85 1.18
CA SER A 69 -0.98 -6.16 1.86
C SER A 69 -1.20 -4.64 1.85
N GLU A 70 -1.57 -4.10 0.69
CA GLU A 70 -1.97 -2.70 0.52
C GLU A 70 -3.22 -2.36 1.35
N THR A 71 -4.25 -3.19 1.27
CA THR A 71 -5.52 -2.97 1.96
C THR A 71 -5.31 -2.87 3.48
N MET A 72 -4.63 -3.86 4.07
CA MET A 72 -4.34 -3.94 5.50
C MET A 72 -3.56 -2.71 6.00
N GLN A 73 -2.61 -2.24 5.20
CA GLN A 73 -1.74 -1.11 5.55
C GLN A 73 -2.30 0.26 5.13
N GLY A 74 -3.38 0.29 4.34
CA GLY A 74 -3.95 1.53 3.81
C GLY A 74 -3.09 2.18 2.74
N PHE A 75 -2.38 1.37 1.95
CA PHE A 75 -1.56 1.84 0.84
C PHE A 75 -2.38 1.95 -0.46
N PHE A 76 -3.35 2.85 -0.44
CA PHE A 76 -4.19 3.22 -1.58
C PHE A 76 -4.84 4.58 -1.29
N VAL A 77 -5.36 5.24 -2.32
CA VAL A 77 -6.10 6.49 -2.19
C VAL A 77 -7.60 6.21 -2.17
N LYS A 78 -8.25 6.59 -1.06
CA LYS A 78 -9.72 6.57 -0.99
C LYS A 78 -10.32 7.42 -2.11
N TYR A 79 -11.20 6.81 -2.90
CA TYR A 79 -11.78 7.38 -4.13
C TYR A 79 -10.76 7.69 -5.23
N GLY A 80 -9.56 7.11 -5.15
CA GLY A 80 -8.56 7.05 -6.22
C GLY A 80 -8.57 5.66 -6.83
N ASP A 81 -7.41 5.02 -6.85
CA ASP A 81 -7.26 3.59 -7.14
C ASP A 81 -8.18 2.70 -6.29
N GLY A 82 -8.43 3.03 -5.02
CA GLY A 82 -9.39 2.32 -4.17
C GLY A 82 -10.86 2.73 -4.36
N GLY A 83 -11.19 3.56 -5.36
CA GLY A 83 -12.56 3.92 -5.71
C GLY A 83 -13.05 3.05 -6.85
N VAL A 84 -13.57 1.87 -6.54
CA VAL A 84 -13.96 0.82 -7.49
C VAL A 84 -15.25 0.12 -7.03
N ASP A 85 -15.86 -0.68 -7.91
CA ASP A 85 -17.06 -1.47 -7.58
C ASP A 85 -16.70 -2.79 -6.91
N ILE A 86 -15.61 -3.44 -7.34
CA ILE A 86 -15.11 -4.72 -6.80
C ILE A 86 -13.59 -4.73 -6.71
N GLU A 87 -13.06 -5.51 -5.76
CA GLU A 87 -11.62 -5.75 -5.57
C GLU A 87 -11.32 -7.26 -5.57
N PRO A 88 -11.10 -7.89 -6.74
CA PRO A 88 -11.01 -9.35 -6.83
C PRO A 88 -9.80 -9.94 -6.11
N ILE A 89 -8.72 -9.16 -5.97
CA ILE A 89 -7.45 -9.63 -5.39
C ILE A 89 -7.15 -9.05 -4.01
N ALA A 90 -8.09 -8.33 -3.38
CA ALA A 90 -7.91 -7.76 -2.04
C ALA A 90 -7.77 -8.82 -0.92
N HIS A 91 -8.02 -10.09 -1.24
CA HIS A 91 -7.83 -11.22 -0.33
C HIS A 91 -6.45 -11.90 -0.49
N LEU A 92 -5.65 -11.50 -1.48
CA LEU A 92 -4.34 -12.06 -1.77
C LEU A 92 -3.23 -11.13 -1.30
N TYR A 93 -2.24 -11.67 -0.59
CA TYR A 93 -1.00 -10.95 -0.28
C TYR A 93 -0.20 -10.67 -1.56
N LYS A 94 0.71 -9.69 -1.54
CA LYS A 94 1.49 -9.28 -2.71
C LYS A 94 2.26 -10.45 -3.35
N MET A 95 2.88 -11.30 -2.53
CA MET A 95 3.56 -12.52 -2.98
C MET A 95 2.60 -13.52 -3.62
N GLN A 96 1.37 -13.62 -3.14
CA GLN A 96 0.34 -14.47 -3.75
C GLN A 96 -0.15 -13.89 -5.09
N VAL A 97 -0.16 -12.55 -5.24
CA VAL A 97 -0.43 -11.90 -6.52
C VAL A 97 0.66 -12.24 -7.54
N PHE A 98 1.93 -12.26 -7.15
CA PHE A 98 3.02 -12.70 -8.04
C PHE A 98 2.85 -14.16 -8.46
N GLN A 99 2.55 -15.06 -7.52
CA GLN A 99 2.27 -16.47 -7.83
C GLN A 99 1.09 -16.63 -8.79
N LEU A 100 0.01 -15.85 -8.60
CA LEU A 100 -1.15 -15.86 -9.50
C LEU A 100 -0.78 -15.31 -10.89
N ALA A 101 0.04 -14.28 -10.96
CA ALA A 101 0.51 -13.69 -12.22
C ALA A 101 1.33 -14.71 -13.03
N GLU A 102 2.25 -15.43 -12.39
CA GLU A 102 3.00 -16.52 -13.02
C GLU A 102 2.07 -17.62 -13.53
N TYR A 103 1.13 -18.07 -12.70
CA TYR A 103 0.19 -19.13 -13.05
C TYR A 103 -0.71 -18.75 -14.24
N THR A 104 -1.14 -17.49 -14.31
CA THR A 104 -2.02 -16.97 -15.38
C THR A 104 -1.27 -16.57 -16.65
N GLY A 105 0.07 -16.63 -16.65
CA GLY A 105 0.90 -16.33 -17.82
C GLY A 105 1.13 -14.84 -18.08
N VAL A 106 1.10 -14.00 -17.03
CA VAL A 106 1.57 -12.61 -17.14
C VAL A 106 3.04 -12.60 -17.57
N ILE A 107 3.40 -11.68 -18.47
CA ILE A 107 4.77 -11.63 -19.02
C ILE A 107 5.79 -11.31 -17.93
N LYS A 108 6.99 -11.91 -18.04
CA LYS A 108 8.07 -11.75 -17.06
C LYS A 108 8.46 -10.29 -16.80
N GLU A 109 8.46 -9.46 -17.84
CA GLU A 109 8.78 -8.03 -17.71
C GLU A 109 7.86 -7.31 -16.70
N ILE A 110 6.59 -7.71 -16.60
CA ILE A 110 5.65 -7.13 -15.63
C ILE A 110 5.88 -7.70 -14.23
N ILE A 111 6.14 -9.00 -14.12
CA ILE A 111 6.35 -9.70 -12.84
C ILE A 111 7.66 -9.25 -12.17
N GLU A 112 8.73 -9.12 -12.95
CA GLU A 112 10.07 -8.77 -12.47
C GLU A 112 10.25 -7.26 -12.24
N ARG A 113 9.28 -6.44 -12.66
CA ARG A 113 9.32 -5.00 -12.41
C ARG A 113 9.16 -4.70 -10.92
N ALA A 114 10.07 -3.88 -10.38
CA ALA A 114 9.98 -3.39 -9.01
C ALA A 114 8.61 -2.71 -8.75
N PRO A 115 7.86 -3.15 -7.72
CA PRO A 115 6.58 -2.54 -7.36
C PRO A 115 6.73 -1.05 -7.04
N SER A 116 5.84 -0.25 -7.62
CA SER A 116 5.90 1.20 -7.56
C SER A 116 4.50 1.79 -7.70
N PRO A 117 4.18 2.90 -7.02
CA PRO A 117 2.91 3.58 -7.23
C PRO A 117 2.89 4.38 -8.54
N ASP A 118 4.03 4.53 -9.21
CA ASP A 118 4.19 5.29 -10.47
C ASP A 118 3.55 6.69 -10.40
N THR A 119 3.86 7.41 -9.32
CA THR A 119 3.31 8.75 -9.02
C THR A 119 4.33 9.88 -9.14
N TYR A 120 5.62 9.55 -9.18
CA TYR A 120 6.76 10.46 -9.23
C TYR A 120 7.63 10.17 -10.45
N SER A 121 8.39 11.17 -10.90
CA SER A 121 9.27 11.06 -12.07
C SER A 121 10.52 10.23 -11.80
N LEU A 122 11.07 10.33 -10.58
CA LEU A 122 12.13 9.44 -10.13
C LEU A 122 11.49 8.10 -9.75
N PRO A 123 12.00 6.95 -10.23
CA PRO A 123 11.48 5.64 -9.83
C PRO A 123 11.48 5.47 -8.31
N VAL A 124 10.40 4.92 -7.79
CA VAL A 124 10.18 4.69 -6.36
C VAL A 124 9.79 3.25 -6.15
N ASP A 125 10.46 2.58 -5.21
CA ASP A 125 10.13 1.21 -4.79
C ASP A 125 9.24 1.25 -3.53
N ASP A 126 8.15 0.48 -3.53
CA ASP A 126 7.25 0.33 -2.40
C ASP A 126 7.94 -0.19 -1.13
N GLU A 127 8.93 -1.07 -1.28
CA GLU A 127 9.73 -1.62 -0.18
C GLU A 127 10.55 -0.54 0.55
N GLU A 128 10.96 0.51 -0.16
CA GLU A 128 11.66 1.65 0.43
C GLU A 128 10.68 2.74 0.89
N PHE A 129 9.73 3.09 0.02
CA PHE A 129 8.89 4.26 0.16
C PHE A 129 7.80 4.12 1.22
N PHE A 130 7.14 2.95 1.26
CA PHE A 130 5.97 2.77 2.11
C PHE A 130 6.15 1.65 3.13
N PHE A 131 6.53 0.45 2.70
CA PHE A 131 6.60 -0.72 3.58
C PHE A 131 7.86 -0.75 4.44
N ARG A 132 8.97 -0.17 3.95
CA ARG A 132 10.27 -0.11 4.63
C ARG A 132 10.85 -1.48 5.00
N MET A 133 10.44 -2.53 4.29
CA MET A 133 10.91 -3.91 4.41
C MET A 133 10.66 -4.67 3.10
N PRO A 134 11.37 -5.78 2.85
CA PRO A 134 11.09 -6.68 1.73
C PRO A 134 9.67 -7.22 1.72
N LEU A 135 9.07 -7.41 0.53
CA LEU A 135 7.66 -7.82 0.38
C LEU A 135 7.38 -9.24 0.89
N ASP A 136 8.33 -10.15 0.74
CA ASP A 136 8.23 -11.52 1.27
C ASP A 136 8.13 -11.52 2.81
N THR A 137 8.97 -10.71 3.45
CA THR A 137 9.03 -10.50 4.89
C THR A 137 7.77 -9.78 5.37
N LEU A 138 7.32 -8.75 4.63
CA LEU A 138 6.09 -8.02 4.90
C LEU A 138 4.90 -8.97 4.94
N ASP A 139 4.69 -9.76 3.90
CA ASP A 139 3.50 -10.59 3.76
C ASP A 139 3.44 -11.68 4.85
N LEU A 140 4.57 -12.30 5.18
CA LEU A 140 4.65 -13.26 6.28
C LEU A 140 4.35 -12.61 7.64
N LEU A 141 4.89 -11.42 7.90
CA LEU A 141 4.59 -10.69 9.14
C LEU A 141 3.14 -10.19 9.20
N LEU A 142 2.56 -9.75 8.08
CA LEU A 142 1.15 -9.37 8.00
C LEU A 142 0.23 -10.58 8.23
N TYR A 143 0.56 -11.73 7.67
CA TYR A 143 -0.12 -12.99 7.94
C TYR A 143 -0.06 -13.34 9.42
N ALA A 144 1.13 -13.29 10.02
CA ALA A 144 1.32 -13.58 11.43
C ALA A 144 0.54 -12.62 12.34
N TRP A 145 0.53 -11.33 11.99
CA TRP A 145 -0.21 -10.28 12.70
C TRP A 145 -1.73 -10.48 12.64
N GLU A 146 -2.27 -10.76 11.45
CA GLU A 146 -3.71 -11.00 11.25
C GLU A 146 -4.18 -12.25 12.00
N ASN A 147 -3.40 -13.33 11.93
CA ASN A 147 -3.75 -14.63 12.51
C ASN A 147 -3.31 -14.79 13.97
N LYS A 148 -2.75 -13.72 14.57
CA LYS A 148 -2.32 -13.68 15.98
C LYS A 148 -1.36 -14.83 16.33
N ILE A 149 -0.43 -15.12 15.43
CA ILE A 149 0.62 -16.13 15.63
C ILE A 149 1.51 -15.69 16.80
N SER A 150 2.00 -16.66 17.58
CA SER A 150 2.83 -16.38 18.75
C SER A 150 4.17 -15.77 18.34
N LEU A 151 4.72 -14.87 19.16
CA LEU A 151 6.05 -14.29 18.89
C LEU A 151 7.14 -15.36 18.78
N VAL A 152 7.03 -16.43 19.58
CA VAL A 152 7.99 -17.54 19.60
C VAL A 152 8.03 -18.22 18.22
N ASP A 153 6.86 -18.55 17.66
CA ASP A 153 6.78 -19.22 16.36
C ASP A 153 7.27 -18.30 15.23
N ILE A 154 6.91 -17.01 15.28
CA ILE A 154 7.37 -16.03 14.28
C ILE A 154 8.89 -15.92 14.30
N CYS A 155 9.48 -15.76 15.49
CA CYS A 155 10.92 -15.62 15.64
C CYS A 155 11.66 -16.89 15.16
N ALA A 156 11.10 -18.07 15.45
CA ALA A 156 11.67 -19.35 15.04
C ALA A 156 11.63 -19.56 13.52
N VAL A 157 10.52 -19.21 12.85
CA VAL A 157 10.35 -19.42 11.41
C VAL A 157 11.05 -18.36 10.58
N MET A 158 11.00 -17.10 11.01
CA MET A 158 11.50 -15.96 10.24
C MET A 158 12.92 -15.55 10.59
N GLU A 159 13.55 -16.22 11.57
CA GLU A 159 14.87 -15.89 12.11
C GLU A 159 14.99 -14.41 12.56
N LEU A 160 13.89 -13.88 13.11
CA LEU A 160 13.79 -12.52 13.64
C LEU A 160 13.87 -12.52 15.16
N THR A 161 14.38 -11.43 15.72
CA THR A 161 14.28 -11.16 17.15
C THR A 161 12.88 -10.68 17.53
N GLU A 162 12.46 -10.90 18.78
CA GLU A 162 11.17 -10.40 19.27
C GLU A 162 11.01 -8.89 19.06
N GLU A 163 12.09 -8.11 19.24
CA GLU A 163 12.05 -6.66 19.07
C GLU A 163 11.81 -6.24 17.61
N GLN A 164 12.34 -6.99 16.64
CA GLN A 164 12.05 -6.77 15.22
C GLN A 164 10.58 -7.02 14.91
N VAL A 165 10.02 -8.14 15.41
CA VAL A 165 8.61 -8.50 15.20
C VAL A 165 7.68 -7.47 15.87
N LYS A 166 7.94 -7.12 17.13
CA LYS A 166 7.18 -6.08 17.85
C LYS A 166 7.21 -4.74 17.13
N ARG A 167 8.35 -4.36 16.55
CA ARG A 167 8.48 -3.12 15.79
C ARG A 167 7.65 -3.14 14.50
N ALA A 168 7.65 -4.25 13.76
CA ALA A 168 6.80 -4.42 12.59
C ALA A 168 5.32 -4.31 12.96
N PHE A 169 4.88 -5.00 14.01
CA PHE A 169 3.48 -4.97 14.46
C PHE A 169 3.04 -3.59 14.93
N ARG A 170 3.94 -2.83 15.57
CA ARG A 170 3.69 -1.43 15.93
C ARG A 170 3.49 -0.55 14.70
N ASP A 171 4.31 -0.71 13.67
CA ASP A 171 4.15 0.01 12.39
C ASP A 171 2.84 -0.37 11.68
N PHE A 172 2.52 -1.66 11.63
CA PHE A 172 1.27 -2.15 11.03
C PHE A 172 0.03 -1.61 11.74
N THR A 173 0.05 -1.61 13.07
CA THR A 173 -1.04 -1.06 13.89
C THR A 173 -1.19 0.44 13.63
N ALA A 174 -0.09 1.19 13.65
CA ALA A 174 -0.11 2.64 13.41
C ALA A 174 -0.65 2.99 12.01
N LYS A 175 -0.19 2.30 10.97
CA LYS A 175 -0.65 2.49 9.58
C LYS A 175 -2.12 2.09 9.41
N SER A 176 -2.50 0.93 9.95
CA SER A 176 -3.89 0.46 9.90
C SER A 176 -4.83 1.41 10.63
N ASP A 177 -4.47 1.91 11.82
CA ASP A 177 -5.31 2.85 12.54
C ASP A 177 -5.43 4.21 11.83
N ALA A 178 -4.31 4.76 11.34
CA ALA A 178 -4.29 6.01 10.61
C ALA A 178 -5.13 5.96 9.33
N SER A 179 -5.18 4.81 8.67
CA SER A 179 -5.92 4.59 7.41
C SER A 179 -7.28 3.94 7.58
N ARG A 180 -7.72 3.66 8.82
CA ARG A 180 -8.97 2.92 9.10
C ARG A 180 -10.21 3.52 8.43
N HIS A 181 -10.23 4.84 8.29
CA HIS A 181 -11.33 5.56 7.64
C HIS A 181 -11.42 5.33 6.13
N ALA A 182 -10.33 4.88 5.49
CA ALA A 182 -10.29 4.59 4.06
C ALA A 182 -11.04 3.29 3.72
N ARG A 183 -10.96 2.28 4.62
CA ARG A 183 -11.62 0.97 4.50
C ARG A 183 -13.08 0.95 4.99
N LYS A 184 -13.68 2.10 5.29
CA LYS A 184 -15.05 2.20 5.80
C LYS A 184 -15.88 3.11 4.93
N MET A 185 -17.16 2.76 4.79
CA MET A 185 -18.16 3.68 4.27
C MET A 185 -18.18 4.96 5.13
N PRO A 186 -18.47 6.12 4.51
CA PRO A 186 -18.66 7.35 5.28
C PRO A 186 -19.65 7.12 6.42
N PRO A 187 -19.29 7.46 7.67
CA PRO A 187 -20.22 7.31 8.77
C PRO A 187 -21.44 8.21 8.55
N SER A 188 -22.64 7.65 8.65
CA SER A 188 -23.89 8.40 8.66
C SER A 188 -24.56 8.27 10.03
N LEU A 189 -25.26 9.33 10.47
CA LEU A 189 -26.27 9.19 11.51
C LEU A 189 -27.30 8.20 10.97
N LYS A 190 -27.67 7.15 11.72
CA LYS A 190 -28.60 6.13 11.24
C LYS A 190 -29.86 6.80 10.68
N ALA A 191 -30.08 6.72 9.36
CA ALA A 191 -31.45 6.59 8.89
C ALA A 191 -31.85 5.16 9.23
N ASP A 192 -32.93 5.01 9.97
CA ASP A 192 -33.55 3.72 10.23
C ASP A 192 -33.92 3.08 8.88
N ASN A 193 -33.05 2.22 8.36
CA ASN A 193 -33.26 1.49 7.12
C ASN A 193 -34.02 0.18 7.36
N SER A 194 -34.92 0.12 8.35
CA SER A 194 -35.88 -0.99 8.49
C SER A 194 -36.90 -1.09 7.34
N LYS A 195 -36.70 -0.38 6.23
CA LYS A 195 -37.63 -0.31 5.09
C LYS A 195 -37.00 -0.37 3.69
N TYR A 196 -35.70 -0.70 3.56
CA TYR A 196 -35.09 -0.97 2.26
C TYR A 196 -34.25 -2.24 2.31
#